data_AF-A0A4Q6BK11-F1
#
_entry.id   AF-A0A4Q6BK11-F1
#
_cell.length_a   1.000
_cell.length_b   1.000
_cell.length_c   1.000
_cell.angle_alpha   90.00
_cell.angle_beta   90.00
_cell.angle_gamma   90.00
#
_symmetry.space_group_name_H-M   'P 1'
#
loop_
_entity.id
_entity.type
_entity.pdbx_description
1 polymer ?
#
loop_
_entity_poly.entity_id
_entity_poly.type
_entity_poly.pdbx_seq_one_letter_code
_entity_poly.pdbx_strand_id
1 'polypeptide(L)'
;MKASALYQTMLRDELAARIAKNARYSLRAFARDLKIEPGVLSQILSGKRFCSESIALQIADRLLWSPDQSDEFLHALARAKKRAGLKRISPNLRARLKKPTSETKQSKDLSLDVFKVIADWQHYAILDLPFTRGYQSDVKWIAAQLGLSVHEARSSVDRLIAVGLMEWQGKVKLLNLI
;
A
#
# COMPACT_ATOMS: atom_id res chain seq x y z
N MET A 1 -10.94 -1.44 -24.01
CA MET A 1 -9.82 -0.90 -23.19
C MET A 1 -8.99 -2.06 -22.66
N LYS A 2 -7.68 -2.11 -22.93
CA LYS A 2 -6.81 -3.13 -22.31
C LYS A 2 -6.66 -2.77 -20.82
N ALA A 3 -6.92 -3.71 -19.92
CA ALA A 3 -6.70 -3.52 -18.49
C ALA A 3 -5.26 -3.06 -18.24
N SER A 4 -5.09 -1.93 -17.55
CA SER A 4 -3.77 -1.40 -17.21
C SER A 4 -3.09 -2.33 -16.20
N ALA A 5 -1.83 -2.69 -16.44
CA ALA A 5 -1.04 -3.45 -15.49
C ALA A 5 -0.65 -2.58 -14.28
N LEU A 6 -0.53 -3.19 -13.09
CA LEU A 6 -0.23 -2.50 -11.83
C LEU A 6 1.01 -1.60 -11.91
N TYR A 7 2.10 -2.07 -12.55
CA TYR A 7 3.33 -1.28 -12.71
C TYR A 7 3.09 0.00 -13.53
N GLN A 8 2.16 -0.01 -14.49
CA GLN A 8 1.83 1.18 -15.29
C GLN A 8 1.04 2.18 -14.46
N THR A 9 0.14 1.68 -13.59
CA THR A 9 -0.62 2.51 -12.66
C THR A 9 0.33 3.25 -11.72
N MET A 10 1.31 2.56 -11.13
CA MET A 10 2.34 3.20 -10.29
C MET A 10 3.06 4.37 -11.00
N LEU A 11 3.41 4.20 -12.29
CA LEU A 11 4.04 5.28 -13.07
C LEU A 11 3.09 6.43 -13.41
N ARG A 12 1.80 6.14 -13.63
CA ARG A 12 0.80 7.18 -13.89
C ARG A 12 0.48 7.97 -12.62
N ASP A 13 0.40 7.29 -11.48
CA ASP A 13 0.14 7.92 -10.19
C ASP A 13 1.29 8.86 -9.81
N GLU A 14 2.54 8.41 -10.00
CA GLU A 14 3.73 9.26 -9.81
C GLU A 14 3.71 10.48 -10.75
N LEU A 15 3.41 10.28 -12.04
CA LEU A 15 3.28 11.39 -13.00
C LEU A 15 2.19 12.38 -12.57
N ALA A 16 1.02 11.87 -12.18
CA ALA A 16 -0.10 12.69 -11.71
C ALA A 16 0.27 13.48 -10.45
N ALA A 17 0.97 12.87 -9.49
CA ALA A 17 1.44 13.55 -8.29
C ALA A 17 2.42 14.70 -8.62
N ARG A 18 3.29 14.53 -9.62
CA ARG A 18 4.20 15.60 -10.07
C ARG A 18 3.47 16.72 -10.82
N ILE A 19 2.47 16.39 -11.63
CA ILE A 19 1.61 17.37 -12.31
C ILE A 19 0.79 18.16 -11.28
N ALA A 20 0.26 17.51 -10.24
CA ALA A 20 -0.48 18.18 -9.17
C ALA A 20 0.39 19.19 -8.42
N LYS A 21 1.68 18.90 -8.22
CA LYS A 21 2.65 19.83 -7.61
C LYS A 21 3.10 20.93 -8.56
N ASN A 22 3.18 20.66 -9.86
CA ASN A 22 3.57 21.62 -10.88
C ASN A 22 2.77 21.37 -12.16
N ALA A 23 1.76 22.22 -12.42
CA ALA A 23 0.87 22.07 -13.57
C ALA A 23 1.60 22.16 -14.93
N ARG A 24 2.82 22.73 -14.99
CA ARG A 24 3.66 22.75 -16.20
C ARG A 24 4.45 21.46 -16.39
N TYR A 25 4.48 20.57 -15.39
CA TYR A 25 5.10 19.26 -15.51
C TYR A 25 4.36 18.44 -16.57
N SER A 26 5.12 17.70 -17.37
CA SER A 26 4.58 17.00 -18.54
C SER A 26 5.20 15.63 -18.67
N LEU A 27 4.63 14.79 -19.53
CA LEU A 27 5.20 13.49 -19.87
C LEU A 27 6.65 13.61 -20.37
N ARG A 28 6.99 14.67 -21.12
CA ARG A 28 8.35 14.92 -21.59
C ARG A 28 9.30 15.28 -20.44
N ALA A 29 8.82 16.08 -19.48
CA ALA A 29 9.59 16.39 -18.28
C ALA A 29 9.82 15.12 -17.43
N PHE A 30 8.81 14.28 -17.30
CA PHE A 30 8.93 13.00 -16.60
C PHE A 30 9.92 12.05 -17.26
N ALA A 31 9.85 11.92 -18.59
CA ALA A 31 10.80 11.13 -19.36
C ALA A 31 12.23 11.63 -19.19
N ARG A 32 12.44 12.97 -19.23
CA ARG A 32 13.74 13.59 -18.98
C ARG A 32 14.27 13.25 -17.58
N ASP A 33 13.44 13.39 -16.55
CA ASP A 33 13.84 13.15 -15.16
C ASP A 33 14.19 11.67 -14.93
N LEU A 34 13.45 10.77 -15.59
CA LEU A 34 13.73 9.33 -15.62
C LEU A 34 14.90 8.95 -16.53
N LYS A 35 15.44 9.88 -17.33
CA LYS A 35 16.42 9.63 -18.42
C LYS A 35 15.98 8.58 -19.44
N ILE A 36 14.71 8.65 -19.84
CA ILE A 36 14.10 7.77 -20.85
C ILE A 36 13.64 8.63 -22.02
N GLU A 37 13.69 8.07 -23.23
CA GLU A 37 13.16 8.73 -24.42
C GLU A 37 11.62 8.88 -24.30
N PRO A 38 11.04 10.06 -24.56
CA PRO A 38 9.60 10.29 -24.36
C PRO A 38 8.69 9.32 -25.13
N GLY A 39 9.11 8.91 -26.34
CA GLY A 39 8.41 7.89 -27.13
C GLY A 39 8.37 6.54 -26.42
N VAL A 40 9.51 6.07 -25.90
CA VAL A 40 9.59 4.85 -25.07
C VAL A 40 8.67 4.94 -23.85
N LEU A 41 8.72 6.03 -23.07
CA LEU A 41 7.88 6.16 -21.88
C LEU A 41 6.39 6.16 -22.24
N SER A 42 6.01 6.85 -23.31
CA SER A 42 4.63 6.86 -23.83
C SER A 42 4.16 5.45 -24.24
N GLN A 43 5.00 4.68 -24.93
CA GLN A 43 4.69 3.29 -25.30
C GLN A 43 4.55 2.37 -24.08
N ILE A 44 5.35 2.61 -23.03
CA ILE A 44 5.26 1.87 -21.76
C ILE A 44 3.95 2.20 -21.04
N LEU A 45 3.61 3.48 -20.89
CA LEU A 45 2.38 3.92 -20.22
C LEU A 45 1.12 3.53 -20.99
N SER A 46 1.17 3.45 -22.32
CA SER A 46 0.04 2.98 -23.14
C SER A 46 -0.05 1.46 -23.25
N GLY A 47 0.94 0.71 -22.74
CA GLY A 47 0.96 -0.76 -22.80
C GLY A 47 1.26 -1.32 -24.19
N LYS A 48 1.71 -0.48 -25.11
CA LYS A 48 2.22 -0.91 -26.42
C LYS A 48 3.57 -1.62 -26.29
N ARG A 49 4.34 -1.31 -25.23
CA ARG A 49 5.66 -1.88 -24.96
C ARG A 49 5.84 -2.22 -23.48
N PHE A 50 6.48 -3.35 -23.19
CA PHE A 50 6.97 -3.64 -21.84
C PHE A 50 8.29 -2.93 -21.57
N CYS A 51 8.47 -2.43 -20.35
CA CYS A 51 9.74 -1.90 -19.88
C CYS A 51 10.81 -3.01 -19.84
N SER A 52 12.05 -2.74 -20.26
CA SER A 52 13.17 -3.67 -20.02
C SER A 52 13.52 -3.71 -18.53
N GLU A 53 14.30 -4.70 -18.09
CA GLU A 53 14.76 -4.71 -16.69
C GLU A 53 15.67 -3.53 -16.37
N SER A 54 16.58 -3.18 -17.29
CA SER A 54 17.47 -2.03 -17.14
C SER A 54 16.70 -0.72 -16.96
N ILE A 55 15.69 -0.47 -17.80
CA ILE A 55 14.85 0.72 -17.69
C ILE A 55 14.02 0.66 -16.40
N ALA A 56 13.55 -0.51 -15.99
CA ALA A 56 12.76 -0.64 -14.75
C ALA A 56 13.59 -0.33 -13.50
N LEU A 57 14.84 -0.81 -13.43
CA LEU A 57 15.77 -0.47 -12.36
C LEU A 57 16.14 1.01 -12.37
N GLN A 58 16.40 1.57 -13.56
CA GLN A 58 16.65 3.01 -13.72
C GLN A 58 15.47 3.85 -13.24
N ILE A 59 14.23 3.43 -13.52
CA ILE A 59 13.03 4.14 -13.04
C ILE A 59 12.97 4.11 -11.50
N ALA A 60 13.13 2.94 -10.89
CA ALA A 60 13.05 2.78 -9.45
C ALA A 60 14.08 3.68 -8.73
N ASP A 61 15.33 3.68 -9.22
CA ASP A 61 16.41 4.53 -8.73
C ASP A 61 16.10 6.04 -8.89
N ARG A 62 15.66 6.46 -10.08
CA ARG A 62 15.40 7.87 -10.42
C ARG A 62 14.21 8.47 -9.70
N LEU A 63 13.22 7.65 -9.37
CA LEU A 63 12.05 8.07 -8.60
C LEU A 63 12.32 8.11 -7.10
N LEU A 64 13.51 7.65 -6.65
CA LEU A 64 13.86 7.54 -5.24
C LEU A 64 12.81 6.73 -4.46
N TRP A 65 12.25 5.71 -5.12
CA TRP A 65 11.30 4.83 -4.48
C TRP A 65 11.99 4.04 -3.39
N SER A 66 11.27 3.82 -2.28
CA SER A 66 11.75 2.93 -1.21
C SER A 66 12.06 1.53 -1.74
N PRO A 67 12.87 0.73 -1.03
CA PRO A 67 13.14 -0.65 -1.43
C PRO A 67 11.87 -1.46 -1.69
N ASP A 68 10.83 -1.26 -0.87
CA ASP A 68 9.54 -1.97 -0.99
C ASP A 68 8.75 -1.54 -2.22
N GLN A 69 8.67 -0.23 -2.50
CA GLN A 69 8.01 0.28 -3.71
C GLN A 69 8.73 -0.18 -4.99
N SER A 70 10.07 -0.18 -4.95
CA SER A 70 10.90 -0.69 -6.04
C SER A 70 10.68 -2.19 -6.26
N ASP A 71 10.55 -2.96 -5.18
CA ASP A 71 10.22 -4.38 -5.23
C ASP A 71 8.82 -4.62 -5.81
N GLU A 72 7.79 -3.94 -5.30
CA GLU A 72 6.40 -4.01 -5.80
C GLU A 72 6.34 -3.71 -7.30
N PHE A 73 7.02 -2.65 -7.74
CA PHE A 73 7.08 -2.27 -9.15
C PHE A 73 7.70 -3.36 -10.03
N LEU A 74 8.86 -3.88 -9.64
CA LEU A 74 9.57 -4.92 -10.39
C LEU A 74 8.79 -6.24 -10.41
N HIS A 75 8.14 -6.61 -9.31
CA HIS A 75 7.25 -7.77 -9.22
C HIS A 75 6.01 -7.61 -10.11
N ALA A 76 5.38 -6.44 -10.09
CA ALA A 76 4.26 -6.12 -10.96
C ALA A 76 4.64 -6.21 -12.45
N LEU A 77 5.82 -5.71 -12.82
CA LEU A 77 6.36 -5.84 -14.18
C LEU A 77 6.63 -7.30 -14.56
N ALA A 78 7.23 -8.08 -13.67
CA ALA A 78 7.50 -9.50 -13.88
C ALA A 78 6.22 -10.29 -14.15
N ARG A 79 5.19 -10.07 -13.33
CA ARG A 79 3.87 -10.71 -13.45
C ARG A 79 3.21 -10.32 -14.78
N ALA A 80 3.28 -9.04 -15.17
CA ALA A 80 2.73 -8.56 -16.42
C ALA A 80 3.40 -9.20 -17.65
N LYS A 81 4.74 -9.29 -17.66
CA LYS A 81 5.49 -9.98 -18.74
C LYS A 81 5.17 -11.46 -18.82
N LYS A 82 5.05 -12.14 -17.68
CA LYS A 82 4.69 -13.57 -17.61
C LYS A 82 3.29 -13.81 -18.19
N ARG A 83 2.29 -12.99 -17.80
CA ARG A 83 0.92 -13.07 -18.33
C ARG A 83 0.86 -12.86 -19.85
N ALA A 84 1.70 -11.99 -20.38
CA ALA A 84 1.80 -11.73 -21.82
C ALA A 84 2.61 -12.80 -22.60
N GLY A 85 3.04 -13.89 -21.95
CA GLY A 85 3.73 -15.00 -22.62
C GLY A 85 5.14 -14.67 -23.11
N LEU A 86 5.78 -13.60 -22.62
CA LEU A 86 7.15 -13.27 -23.02
C LEU A 86 8.12 -14.35 -22.50
N LYS A 87 8.65 -15.18 -23.41
CA LYS A 87 9.57 -16.30 -23.11
C LYS A 87 10.92 -15.82 -22.52
N ARG A 88 11.39 -14.62 -22.91
CA ARG A 88 12.64 -14.00 -22.40
C ARG A 88 12.33 -13.05 -21.23
N ILE A 89 12.21 -13.62 -20.04
CA ILE A 89 12.30 -12.90 -18.76
C ILE A 89 13.71 -13.12 -18.24
N SER A 90 14.41 -12.05 -17.88
CA SER A 90 15.77 -12.13 -17.34
C SER A 90 15.83 -12.97 -16.06
N PRO A 91 16.98 -13.62 -15.76
CA PRO A 91 17.14 -14.45 -14.57
C PRO A 91 16.78 -13.74 -13.27
N ASN A 92 17.15 -12.47 -13.12
CA ASN A 92 16.85 -11.65 -11.95
C ASN A 92 15.33 -11.39 -11.79
N LEU A 93 14.64 -11.07 -12.88
CA LEU A 93 13.19 -10.90 -12.86
C LEU A 93 12.45 -12.23 -12.64
N ARG A 94 13.02 -13.36 -13.09
CA ARG A 94 12.51 -14.70 -12.76
C ARG A 94 12.73 -15.06 -11.29
N ALA A 95 13.85 -14.67 -10.69
CA ALA A 95 14.11 -14.89 -9.26
C ALA A 95 13.11 -14.10 -8.38
N ARG A 96 12.76 -12.89 -8.80
CA ARG A 96 11.68 -12.09 -8.18
C ARG A 96 10.34 -12.81 -8.27
N LEU A 97 10.00 -13.49 -9.37
CA LEU A 97 8.77 -14.31 -9.42
C LEU A 97 8.74 -15.51 -8.44
N LYS A 98 9.89 -15.95 -7.92
CA LYS A 98 10.00 -17.06 -6.97
C LYS A 98 10.01 -16.62 -5.51
N LYS A 99 10.43 -15.39 -5.21
CA LYS A 99 10.22 -14.83 -3.87
C LYS A 99 8.70 -14.77 -3.64
N PRO A 100 8.17 -15.33 -2.55
CA PRO A 100 6.82 -15.00 -2.14
C PRO A 100 6.84 -13.49 -1.94
N THR A 101 6.25 -12.79 -2.91
CA THR A 101 5.95 -11.38 -2.73
C THR A 101 4.99 -11.41 -1.57
N SER A 102 5.37 -10.82 -0.44
CA SER A 102 4.52 -10.69 0.74
C SER A 102 3.09 -10.49 0.26
N GLU A 103 2.26 -11.40 0.72
CA GLU A 103 1.11 -11.89 0.02
C GLU A 103 0.25 -10.76 -0.54
N THR A 104 0.03 -10.87 -1.85
CA THR A 104 -0.87 -10.00 -2.58
C THR A 104 -2.28 -10.25 -2.03
N LYS A 105 -2.81 -9.31 -1.20
CA LYS A 105 -4.21 -8.82 -1.16
C LYS A 105 -4.68 -8.38 0.26
N GLN A 106 -4.00 -8.73 1.35
CA GLN A 106 -4.43 -8.35 2.70
C GLN A 106 -3.83 -7.04 3.21
N SER A 107 -2.68 -6.60 2.69
CA SER A 107 -1.93 -5.47 3.26
C SER A 107 -2.44 -4.06 2.90
N LYS A 108 -3.23 -3.86 1.83
CA LYS A 108 -3.77 -2.53 1.50
C LYS A 108 -5.00 -2.14 2.34
N ASP A 109 -5.85 -3.10 2.69
CA ASP A 109 -6.94 -2.84 3.65
C ASP A 109 -6.38 -2.69 5.07
N LEU A 110 -5.45 -3.59 5.46
CA LEU A 110 -4.75 -3.48 6.74
C LEU A 110 -3.99 -2.14 6.84
N SER A 111 -3.39 -1.61 5.77
CA SER A 111 -2.66 -0.34 5.87
C SER A 111 -3.56 0.86 6.12
N LEU A 112 -4.78 0.90 5.59
CA LEU A 112 -5.73 1.99 5.83
C LEU A 112 -6.33 1.91 7.23
N ASP A 113 -6.66 0.70 7.70
CA ASP A 113 -7.20 0.51 9.03
C ASP A 113 -6.13 0.69 10.11
N VAL A 114 -4.89 0.22 9.88
CA VAL A 114 -3.72 0.53 10.74
C VAL A 114 -3.41 2.03 10.75
N PHE A 115 -3.50 2.69 9.60
CA PHE A 115 -3.31 4.16 9.53
C PHE A 115 -4.39 4.90 10.32
N LYS A 116 -5.67 4.49 10.22
CA LYS A 116 -6.77 5.07 11.03
C LYS A 116 -6.57 4.82 12.53
N VAL A 117 -6.09 3.63 12.90
CA VAL A 117 -5.76 3.29 14.29
C VAL A 117 -4.63 4.15 14.85
N ILE A 118 -3.64 4.53 14.02
CA ILE A 118 -2.55 5.42 14.43
C ILE A 118 -2.99 6.89 14.40
N ALA A 119 -3.96 7.26 13.55
CA ALA A 119 -4.38 8.64 13.33
C ALA A 119 -5.33 9.19 14.39
N ASP A 120 -6.18 8.36 15.01
CA ASP A 120 -7.14 8.83 16.02
C ASP A 120 -6.65 8.47 17.44
N TRP A 121 -6.58 9.47 18.32
CA TRP A 121 -6.16 9.31 19.73
C TRP A 121 -6.99 8.27 20.51
N GLN A 122 -8.23 8.06 20.07
CA GLN A 122 -9.23 7.21 20.71
C GLN A 122 -8.79 5.74 20.72
N HIS A 123 -8.11 5.27 19.67
CA HIS A 123 -7.68 3.88 19.59
C HIS A 123 -6.61 3.54 20.62
N TYR A 124 -5.65 4.45 20.85
CA TYR A 124 -4.65 4.32 21.91
C TYR A 124 -5.30 4.31 23.29
N ALA A 125 -6.23 5.24 23.54
CA ALA A 125 -6.93 5.29 24.82
C ALA A 125 -7.72 4.00 25.09
N ILE A 126 -8.38 3.43 24.07
CA ILE A 126 -9.11 2.15 24.18
C ILE A 126 -8.15 0.98 24.46
N LEU A 127 -6.96 0.98 23.88
CA LEU A 127 -5.93 -0.04 24.14
C LEU A 127 -5.36 0.04 25.56
N ASP A 128 -5.36 1.23 26.18
CA ASP A 128 -4.85 1.43 27.53
C ASP A 128 -5.88 1.12 28.63
N LEU A 129 -7.18 1.22 28.33
CA LEU A 129 -8.27 0.97 29.28
C LEU A 129 -8.18 -0.39 30.01
N PRO A 130 -7.79 -1.52 29.39
CA PRO A 130 -7.60 -2.80 30.07
C PRO A 130 -6.60 -2.78 31.21
N PHE A 131 -5.66 -1.83 31.24
CA PHE A 131 -4.68 -1.67 32.31
C PHE A 131 -5.19 -0.75 33.44
N THR A 132 -6.36 -0.14 33.27
CA THR A 132 -6.97 0.73 34.28
C THR A 132 -7.79 -0.07 35.29
N ARG A 133 -7.88 0.44 36.53
CA ARG A 133 -8.67 -0.22 37.58
C ARG A 133 -10.16 -0.14 37.26
N GLY A 134 -10.86 -1.27 37.37
CA GLY A 134 -12.30 -1.33 37.13
C GLY A 134 -12.69 -1.40 35.66
N TYR A 135 -11.75 -1.77 34.78
CA TYR A 135 -12.00 -1.98 33.36
C TYR A 135 -13.23 -2.86 33.10
N GLN A 136 -14.09 -2.40 32.19
CA GLN A 136 -15.16 -3.21 31.62
C GLN A 136 -15.04 -3.23 30.10
N SER A 137 -15.15 -4.42 29.53
CA SER A 137 -15.09 -4.64 28.08
C SER A 137 -16.35 -4.21 27.33
N ASP A 138 -17.30 -3.57 28.01
CA ASP A 138 -18.56 -3.13 27.44
C ASP A 138 -18.39 -1.81 26.66
N VAL A 139 -18.95 -1.75 25.46
CA VAL A 139 -18.79 -0.59 24.57
C VAL A 139 -19.41 0.68 25.16
N LYS A 140 -20.50 0.58 25.94
CA LYS A 140 -21.10 1.75 26.60
C LYS A 140 -20.21 2.26 27.72
N TRP A 141 -19.57 1.35 28.45
CA TRP A 141 -18.59 1.73 29.47
C TRP A 141 -17.38 2.43 28.85
N ILE A 142 -16.83 1.88 27.75
CA ILE A 142 -15.71 2.50 27.00
C ILE A 142 -16.10 3.90 26.51
N ALA A 143 -17.30 4.04 25.93
CA ALA A 143 -17.81 5.32 25.46
C ALA A 143 -17.89 6.36 26.60
N ALA A 144 -18.43 5.96 27.75
CA ALA A 144 -18.55 6.83 28.92
C ALA A 144 -17.19 7.24 29.50
N GLN A 145 -16.21 6.32 29.55
CA GLN A 145 -14.88 6.62 30.08
C GLN A 145 -14.07 7.56 29.19
N LEU A 146 -14.25 7.49 27.87
CA LEU A 146 -13.49 8.27 26.91
C LEU A 146 -14.24 9.52 26.40
N GLY A 147 -15.46 9.76 26.89
CA GLY A 147 -16.29 10.89 26.45
C GLY A 147 -16.73 10.78 24.99
N LEU A 148 -16.89 9.57 24.47
CA LEU A 148 -17.27 9.29 23.08
C LEU A 148 -18.76 8.94 22.97
N SER A 149 -19.34 9.07 21.79
CA SER A 149 -20.63 8.44 21.52
C SER A 149 -20.47 6.91 21.48
N VAL A 150 -21.54 6.17 21.80
CA VAL A 150 -21.54 4.70 21.74
C VAL A 150 -21.20 4.20 20.33
N HIS A 151 -21.62 4.94 19.29
CA HIS A 151 -21.30 4.61 17.90
C HIS A 151 -19.80 4.77 17.59
N GLU A 152 -19.19 5.87 18.03
CA GLU A 152 -17.75 6.10 17.85
C GLU A 152 -16.89 5.08 18.60
N ALA A 153 -17.27 4.77 19.84
CA ALA A 153 -16.61 3.72 20.62
C ALA A 153 -16.74 2.35 19.92
N ARG A 154 -17.94 2.02 19.41
CA ARG A 154 -18.17 0.77 18.69
C ARG A 154 -17.31 0.68 17.43
N SER A 155 -17.34 1.71 16.59
CA SER A 155 -16.54 1.77 15.37
C SER A 155 -15.04 1.68 15.64
N SER A 156 -14.57 2.22 16.77
CA SER A 156 -13.15 2.19 17.14
C SER A 156 -12.72 0.82 17.65
N VAL A 157 -13.56 0.14 18.44
CA VAL A 157 -13.34 -1.26 18.86
C VAL A 157 -13.38 -2.20 17.65
N ASP A 158 -14.36 -2.06 16.77
CA ASP A 158 -14.47 -2.90 15.56
C ASP A 158 -13.23 -2.75 14.65
N ARG A 159 -12.69 -1.53 14.52
CA ARG A 159 -11.43 -1.26 13.82
C ARG A 159 -10.23 -1.93 14.50
N LEU A 160 -10.09 -1.82 15.82
CA LEU A 160 -9.00 -2.46 16.58
C LEU A 160 -9.03 -3.98 16.47
N ILE A 161 -10.23 -4.58 16.40
CA ILE A 161 -10.39 -6.01 16.15
C ILE A 161 -9.99 -6.35 14.71
N ALA A 162 -10.43 -5.56 13.72
CA ALA A 162 -10.11 -5.79 12.30
C ALA A 162 -8.59 -5.77 12.03
N VAL A 163 -7.82 -4.94 12.74
CA VAL A 163 -6.35 -4.88 12.63
C VAL A 163 -5.62 -5.88 13.54
N GLY A 164 -6.33 -6.68 14.33
CA GLY A 164 -5.74 -7.71 15.19
C GLY A 164 -5.04 -7.17 16.46
N LEU A 165 -5.43 -5.98 16.94
CA LEU A 165 -4.95 -5.43 18.21
C LEU A 165 -5.86 -5.80 19.39
N MET A 166 -7.11 -6.18 19.10
CA MET A 166 -8.08 -6.69 20.06
C MET A 166 -8.78 -7.93 19.51
N GLU A 167 -9.30 -8.78 20.40
CA GLU A 167 -10.14 -9.93 20.06
C GLU A 167 -11.49 -9.87 20.78
N TRP A 168 -12.52 -10.45 20.16
CA TRP A 168 -13.83 -10.63 20.79
C TRP A 168 -14.03 -12.09 21.22
N GLN A 169 -13.93 -12.37 22.51
CA GLN A 169 -14.22 -13.69 23.11
C GLN A 169 -15.36 -13.57 24.13
N GLY A 170 -16.54 -13.16 23.69
CA GLY A 170 -17.69 -12.84 24.57
C GLY A 170 -17.53 -11.51 25.35
N LYS A 171 -16.29 -11.01 25.46
CA LYS A 171 -15.84 -9.71 25.94
C LYS A 171 -14.63 -9.27 25.09
N VAL A 172 -14.41 -7.97 24.97
CA VAL A 172 -13.20 -7.40 24.33
C VAL A 172 -11.97 -7.72 25.17
N LYS A 173 -10.91 -8.22 24.53
CA LYS A 173 -9.61 -8.53 25.15
C LYS A 173 -8.46 -8.07 24.26
N LEU A 174 -7.36 -7.62 24.85
CA LEU A 174 -6.13 -7.28 24.14
C LEU A 174 -5.40 -8.55 23.67
N LEU A 175 -4.84 -8.49 22.46
CA LEU A 175 -3.89 -9.49 21.98
C LEU A 175 -2.49 -9.11 22.45
N ASN A 176 -1.75 -10.05 23.05
CA ASN A 176 -0.37 -9.83 23.49
C ASN A 176 0.51 -9.59 22.25
N LEU A 177 0.93 -8.34 22.04
CA LEU A 177 2.03 -7.99 21.15
C LEU A 177 3.33 -8.40 21.85
N ILE A 178 3.98 -9.46 21.36
CA ILE A 178 5.34 -9.87 21.72
C ILE A 178 6.32 -9.10 20.85
#